data_AF-A0A537UWA1-F1
#
_entry.id   AF-A0A537UWA1-F1
#
_cell.length_a   1.000
_cell.length_b   1.000
_cell.length_c   1.000
_cell.angle_alpha   90.00
_cell.angle_beta   90.00
_cell.angle_gamma   90.00
#
_symmetry.space_group_name_H-M   'P 1'
#
loop_
_entity.id
_entity.type
_entity.pdbx_description
1 polymer ?
#
loop_
_entity_poly.entity_id
_entity_poly.type
_entity_poly.pdbx_seq_one_letter_code
_entity_poly.pdbx_strand_id
1 'polypeptide(L)'
;MAMSELLLAGDAKRPAWIEAGAVMIAIDTLVHNFLHRSGILRELEAEHPYGTGCYAPGGCAAIIERTASRIDARRFNPSYPANFPRFVQHAIWRFCAAAGLDRCNGHRIDDRLACQQTDCPVFESCGRVPLKSA
;
A
#
# COMPACT_ATOMS: atom_id res chain seq x y z
N MET A 1 -7.38 -4.25 7.43
CA MET A 1 -7.20 -2.85 7.89
C MET A 1 -7.64 -2.58 9.33
N ALA A 2 -8.50 -3.43 9.94
CA ALA A 2 -9.17 -3.18 11.22
C ALA A 2 -8.28 -2.77 12.43
N MET A 3 -7.05 -3.28 12.55
CA MET A 3 -6.21 -3.00 13.73
C MET A 3 -5.77 -1.52 13.83
N SER A 4 -5.37 -0.90 12.71
CA SER A 4 -4.97 0.52 12.74
C SER A 4 -6.17 1.44 12.96
N GLU A 5 -7.34 1.09 12.42
CA GLU A 5 -8.58 1.81 12.67
C GLU A 5 -8.94 1.77 14.16
N LEU A 6 -8.79 0.60 14.80
CA LEU A 6 -8.94 0.48 16.25
C LEU A 6 -7.93 1.34 17.01
N LEU A 7 -6.66 1.36 16.61
CA LEU A 7 -5.62 2.15 17.28
C LEU A 7 -5.82 3.66 17.12
N LEU A 8 -6.29 4.11 15.95
CA LEU A 8 -6.50 5.53 15.66
C LEU A 8 -7.83 6.07 16.21
N ALA A 9 -8.88 5.25 16.25
CA ALA A 9 -10.24 5.70 16.57
C ALA A 9 -10.88 5.00 17.79
N GLY A 10 -10.22 4.00 18.38
CA GLY A 10 -10.81 3.19 19.45
C GLY A 10 -10.89 3.88 20.80
N ASP A 11 -9.89 4.70 21.17
CA ASP A 11 -9.92 5.48 22.41
C ASP A 11 -9.01 6.73 22.31
N ALA A 12 -9.62 7.90 22.18
CA ALA A 12 -8.91 9.18 22.07
C ALA A 12 -8.08 9.54 23.31
N LYS A 13 -8.33 8.87 24.46
CA LYS A 13 -7.57 9.08 25.70
C LYS A 13 -6.29 8.25 25.76
N ARG A 14 -6.00 7.45 24.74
CA ARG A 14 -4.80 6.62 24.64
C ARG A 14 -3.85 7.19 23.58
N PRO A 15 -3.09 8.25 23.88
CA PRO A 15 -2.19 8.89 22.91
C PRO A 15 -1.20 7.89 22.29
N ALA A 16 -0.68 6.93 23.08
CA ALA A 16 0.19 5.88 22.59
C ALA A 16 -0.45 4.98 21.51
N TRP A 17 -1.77 4.78 21.54
CA TRP A 17 -2.46 4.01 20.50
C TRP A 17 -2.57 4.80 19.22
N ILE A 18 -2.88 6.09 19.32
CA ILE A 18 -2.95 6.99 18.17
C ILE A 18 -1.57 7.09 17.52
N GLU A 19 -0.51 7.30 18.32
CA GLU A 19 0.87 7.35 17.84
C GLU A 19 1.27 6.05 17.14
N ALA A 20 1.06 4.89 17.77
CA ALA A 20 1.35 3.59 17.16
C ALA A 20 0.53 3.37 15.87
N GLY A 21 -0.76 3.69 15.90
CA GLY A 21 -1.65 3.58 14.75
C GLY A 21 -1.29 4.49 13.59
N ALA A 22 -0.66 5.64 13.87
CA ALA A 22 -0.23 6.61 12.86
C ALA A 22 1.01 6.18 12.09
N VAL A 23 1.93 5.45 12.75
CA VAL A 23 3.18 4.96 12.16
C VAL A 23 3.11 3.50 11.72
N MET A 24 2.10 2.74 12.14
CA MET A 24 1.97 1.34 11.77
C MET A 24 1.67 1.18 10.27
N ILE A 25 2.62 0.58 9.55
CA ILE A 25 2.42 0.10 8.18
C ILE A 25 2.12 -1.40 8.23
N ALA A 26 0.90 -1.78 7.86
CA ALA A 26 0.49 -3.16 7.74
C ALA A 26 0.52 -3.60 6.26
N ILE A 27 1.39 -4.52 5.90
CA ILE A 27 1.43 -5.09 4.55
C ILE A 27 0.58 -6.34 4.52
N ASP A 28 -0.58 -6.27 3.85
CA ASP A 28 -1.36 -7.43 3.47
C ASP A 28 -1.08 -7.83 2.02
N THR A 29 -1.73 -8.90 1.56
CA THR A 29 -1.54 -9.40 0.19
C THR A 29 -1.94 -8.38 -0.87
N LEU A 30 -2.94 -7.52 -0.63
CA LEU A 30 -3.33 -6.49 -1.59
C LEU A 30 -2.24 -5.43 -1.75
N VAL A 31 -1.71 -4.94 -0.63
CA VAL A 31 -0.65 -3.93 -0.61
C VAL A 31 0.63 -4.49 -1.25
N HIS A 32 1.03 -5.70 -0.87
CA HIS A 32 2.21 -6.35 -1.45
C HIS A 32 2.03 -6.58 -2.96
N ASN A 33 0.92 -7.18 -3.37
CA ASN A 33 0.66 -7.48 -4.78
C ASN A 33 0.54 -6.22 -5.63
N PHE A 34 0.04 -5.10 -5.07
CA PHE A 34 0.05 -3.82 -5.76
C PHE A 34 1.47 -3.38 -6.11
N LEU A 35 2.41 -3.43 -5.14
CA LEU A 35 3.80 -3.04 -5.36
C LEU A 35 4.52 -3.97 -6.35
N HIS A 36 4.16 -5.26 -6.36
CA HIS A 36 4.67 -6.20 -7.35
C HIS A 36 4.11 -5.93 -8.74
N ARG A 37 2.77 -5.93 -8.89
CA ARG A 37 2.10 -5.77 -10.20
C ARG A 37 2.43 -4.44 -10.86
N SER A 38 2.62 -3.37 -10.07
CA SER A 38 3.02 -2.07 -10.60
C SER A 38 4.46 -2.02 -11.11
N GLY A 39 5.29 -3.01 -10.77
CA GLY A 39 6.72 -3.03 -11.10
C GLY A 39 7.61 -2.32 -10.08
N ILE A 40 7.03 -1.65 -9.07
CA ILE A 40 7.79 -0.87 -8.07
C ILE A 40 8.83 -1.73 -7.33
N LEU A 41 8.48 -2.97 -6.95
CA LEU A 41 9.46 -3.86 -6.30
C LEU A 41 10.65 -4.18 -7.20
N ARG A 42 10.42 -4.35 -8.50
CA ARG A 42 11.47 -4.64 -9.48
C ARG A 42 12.36 -3.44 -9.72
N GLU A 43 11.76 -2.27 -9.96
CA GLU A 43 12.48 -1.02 -10.21
C GLU A 43 13.39 -0.61 -9.04
N LEU A 44 12.98 -0.96 -7.82
CA LEU A 44 13.73 -0.68 -6.59
C LEU A 44 14.62 -1.85 -6.12
N GLU A 45 14.79 -2.88 -6.95
CA GLU A 45 15.58 -4.09 -6.63
C GLU A 45 15.19 -4.74 -5.29
N ALA A 46 13.89 -4.72 -5.00
CA ALA A 46 13.28 -5.14 -3.75
C ALA A 46 12.27 -6.28 -3.94
N GLU A 47 12.38 -7.09 -5.00
CA GLU A 47 11.52 -8.26 -5.21
C GLU A 47 11.71 -9.28 -4.08
N HIS A 48 10.59 -9.74 -3.50
CA HIS A 48 10.56 -10.78 -2.46
C HIS A 48 9.17 -11.43 -2.42
N PRO A 49 9.04 -12.67 -1.93
CA PRO A 49 7.73 -13.27 -1.67
C PRO A 49 6.98 -12.52 -0.55
N TYR A 50 5.65 -12.47 -0.63
CA TYR A 50 4.82 -11.97 0.46
C TYR A 50 5.17 -12.67 1.79
N GLY A 51 5.39 -11.88 2.84
CA GLY A 51 5.74 -12.39 4.16
C GLY A 51 6.75 -11.49 4.88
N THR A 52 7.73 -12.10 5.53
CA THR A 52 8.74 -11.37 6.34
C THR A 52 9.55 -10.38 5.52
N GLY A 53 9.81 -10.66 4.24
CA GLY A 53 10.49 -9.75 3.32
C GLY A 53 9.81 -8.38 3.18
N CYS A 54 8.49 -8.31 3.38
CA CYS A 54 7.75 -7.05 3.32
C CYS A 54 8.18 -6.04 4.39
N TYR A 55 8.74 -6.52 5.49
CA TYR A 55 9.18 -5.70 6.64
C TYR A 55 10.71 -5.65 6.78
N ALA A 56 11.45 -6.34 5.91
CA ALA A 56 12.91 -6.26 5.87
C ALA A 56 13.38 -4.86 5.40
N PRO A 57 14.64 -4.47 5.66
CA PRO A 57 15.21 -3.26 5.08
C PRO A 57 15.04 -3.26 3.55
N GLY A 58 14.48 -2.17 3.01
CA GLY A 58 14.17 -2.05 1.58
C GLY A 58 12.87 -2.74 1.12
N GLY A 59 12.20 -3.50 1.98
CA GLY A 59 10.94 -4.16 1.68
C GLY A 59 9.73 -3.22 1.55
N CYS A 60 8.54 -3.78 1.35
CA CYS A 60 7.29 -3.03 1.12
C CYS A 60 7.04 -1.91 2.14
N ALA A 61 7.20 -2.19 3.43
CA ALA A 61 6.97 -1.20 4.48
C ALA A 61 7.93 -0.01 4.38
N ALA A 62 9.22 -0.28 4.14
CA ALA A 62 10.23 0.77 3.96
C ALA A 62 9.98 1.60 2.68
N ILE A 63 9.48 0.99 1.61
CA ILE A 63 9.10 1.70 0.38
C ILE A 63 7.91 2.64 0.64
N ILE A 64 6.88 2.18 1.37
CA ILE A 64 5.72 3.01 1.73
C ILE A 64 6.14 4.16 2.65
N GLU A 65 6.97 3.89 3.66
CA GLU A 65 7.53 4.90 4.57
C GLU A 65 8.27 6.00 3.79
N ARG A 66 9.18 5.60 2.88
CA ARG A 66 9.94 6.53 2.04
C ARG A 66 9.06 7.32 1.07
N THR A 67 8.01 6.70 0.55
CA THR A 67 7.03 7.40 -0.29
C THR A 67 6.28 8.44 0.51
N ALA A 68 5.85 8.09 1.72
CA ALA A 68 5.11 8.97 2.60
C ALA A 68 5.93 10.18 3.06
N SER A 69 7.22 10.01 3.33
CA SER A 69 8.10 11.12 3.73
C SER A 69 8.27 12.20 2.64
N ARG A 70 7.90 11.89 1.39
CA ARG A 70 7.89 12.83 0.26
C ARG A 70 6.56 13.55 0.07
N ILE A 71 5.55 13.21 0.86
CA ILE A 71 4.19 13.75 0.77
C ILE A 71 3.87 14.46 2.09
N ASP A 72 3.66 15.77 2.05
CA ASP A 72 3.10 16.48 3.21
C ASP A 72 1.59 16.21 3.29
N ALA A 73 1.18 15.32 4.19
CA ALA A 73 -0.22 14.91 4.31
C ALA A 73 -1.14 16.05 4.79
N ARG A 74 -0.58 17.12 5.40
CA ARG A 74 -1.34 18.32 5.80
C ARG A 74 -1.96 19.05 4.62
N ARG A 75 -1.42 18.84 3.41
CA ARG A 75 -1.98 19.39 2.16
C ARG A 75 -3.35 18.82 1.83
N PHE A 76 -3.69 17.64 2.35
CA PHE A 76 -5.00 17.00 2.14
C PHE A 76 -5.93 17.23 3.34
N ASN A 77 -5.38 17.23 4.55
CA ASN A 77 -6.10 17.62 5.75
C ASN A 77 -5.11 18.26 6.75
N PRO A 78 -5.26 19.56 7.10
CA PRO A 78 -4.36 20.24 8.02
C PRO A 78 -4.21 19.58 9.41
N SER A 79 -5.15 18.73 9.83
CA SER A 79 -5.08 18.00 11.10
C SER A 79 -4.20 16.74 11.05
N TYR A 80 -3.70 16.34 9.88
CA TYR A 80 -2.83 15.17 9.75
C TYR A 80 -1.39 15.49 10.19
N PRO A 81 -0.63 14.48 10.65
CA PRO A 81 0.83 14.61 10.73
C PRO A 81 1.42 14.93 9.36
N ALA A 82 2.53 15.67 9.32
CA ALA A 82 3.20 16.00 8.04
C ALA A 82 3.62 14.73 7.28
N ASN A 83 4.32 13.82 7.95
CA ASN A 83 4.61 12.48 7.45
C ASN A 83 3.57 11.50 8.01
N PHE A 84 2.78 10.86 7.14
CA PHE A 84 1.73 9.94 7.53
C PHE A 84 1.73 8.67 6.66
N PRO A 85 2.61 7.69 6.95
CA PRO A 85 2.79 6.50 6.11
C PRO A 85 1.52 5.67 5.91
N ARG A 86 0.69 5.63 6.94
CA ARG A 86 -0.62 4.98 6.89
C ARG A 86 -1.54 5.56 5.82
N PHE A 87 -1.43 6.84 5.49
CA PHE A 87 -2.20 7.48 4.43
C PHE A 87 -1.90 6.83 3.06
N VAL A 88 -0.62 6.63 2.75
CA VAL A 88 -0.17 5.97 1.51
C VAL A 88 -0.61 4.51 1.50
N GLN A 89 -0.40 3.78 2.60
CA GLN A 89 -0.83 2.39 2.72
C GLN A 89 -2.35 2.24 2.53
N HIS A 90 -3.15 3.13 3.14
CA HIS A 90 -4.61 3.11 3.03
C HIS A 90 -5.06 3.46 1.61
N ALA A 91 -4.39 4.40 0.92
CA ALA A 91 -4.68 4.71 -0.47
C ALA A 91 -4.46 3.49 -1.39
N ILE A 92 -3.33 2.79 -1.22
CA ILE A 92 -3.05 1.54 -1.95
C ILE A 92 -4.12 0.50 -1.66
N TRP A 93 -4.40 0.25 -0.37
CA TRP A 93 -5.41 -0.72 0.03
C TRP A 93 -6.78 -0.38 -0.56
N ARG A 94 -7.21 0.89 -0.51
CA ARG A 94 -8.49 1.32 -1.10
C ARG A 94 -8.52 1.15 -2.61
N PHE A 95 -7.41 1.35 -3.30
CA PHE A 95 -7.31 1.12 -4.74
C PHE A 95 -7.52 -0.36 -5.11
N CYS A 96 -7.01 -1.25 -4.26
CA CYS A 96 -7.04 -2.69 -4.50
C CYS A 96 -8.29 -3.38 -3.95
N ALA A 97 -8.77 -3.03 -2.77
CA ALA A 97 -9.81 -3.78 -2.07
C ALA A 97 -11.14 -3.78 -2.85
N ALA A 98 -11.84 -4.92 -2.82
CA ALA A 98 -13.16 -5.05 -3.43
C ALA A 98 -14.19 -4.11 -2.78
N ALA A 99 -14.07 -3.87 -1.47
CA ALA A 99 -14.87 -2.86 -0.75
C ALA A 99 -14.39 -1.40 -0.99
N GLY A 100 -13.32 -1.23 -1.77
CA GLY A 100 -12.74 0.05 -2.15
C GLY A 100 -13.08 0.39 -3.61
N LEU A 101 -12.04 0.62 -4.42
CA LEU A 101 -12.17 0.92 -5.84
C LEU A 101 -12.19 -0.33 -6.73
N ASP A 102 -11.90 -1.51 -6.16
CA ASP A 102 -11.93 -2.80 -6.86
C ASP A 102 -11.19 -2.75 -8.22
N ARG A 103 -9.93 -2.28 -8.20
CA ARG A 103 -9.11 -2.13 -9.43
C ARG A 103 -7.98 -3.15 -9.50
N CYS A 104 -6.98 -3.03 -8.63
CA CYS A 104 -5.77 -3.86 -8.69
C CYS A 104 -5.86 -5.07 -7.74
N ASN A 105 -6.71 -6.04 -8.07
CA ASN A 105 -6.90 -7.26 -7.28
C ASN A 105 -7.16 -8.49 -8.16
N GLY A 106 -7.16 -9.67 -7.52
CA GLY A 106 -7.38 -10.96 -8.21
C GLY A 106 -8.80 -11.21 -8.72
N HIS A 107 -9.80 -10.38 -8.38
CA HIS A 107 -11.12 -10.43 -9.02
C HIS A 107 -11.11 -9.76 -10.39
N ARG A 108 -10.16 -8.86 -10.64
CA ARG A 108 -10.12 -7.98 -11.82
C ARG A 108 -8.94 -8.26 -12.74
N ILE A 109 -7.97 -9.04 -12.28
CA ILE A 109 -6.71 -9.32 -12.99
C ILE A 109 -6.45 -10.83 -12.94
N ASP A 110 -6.19 -11.42 -14.10
CA ASP A 110 -5.58 -12.74 -14.20
C ASP A 110 -4.08 -12.63 -13.93
N ASP A 111 -3.65 -13.14 -12.77
CA ASP A 111 -2.27 -13.02 -12.27
C ASP A 111 -1.22 -13.77 -13.10
N ARG A 112 -1.63 -14.53 -14.11
CA ARG A 112 -0.73 -15.21 -15.07
C ARG A 112 -0.35 -14.31 -16.25
N LEU A 113 -1.09 -13.22 -16.45
CA LEU A 113 -0.97 -12.35 -17.62
C LEU A 113 -0.68 -10.91 -17.21
N ALA A 114 -0.12 -10.12 -18.13
CA ALA A 114 -0.03 -8.69 -17.94
C ALA A 114 -1.44 -8.08 -17.87
N CYS A 115 -1.66 -7.16 -16.92
CA CYS A 115 -2.96 -6.52 -16.73
C CYS A 115 -3.43 -5.76 -17.99
N GLN A 116 -4.70 -5.93 -18.33
CA GLN A 116 -5.34 -5.36 -19.54
C GLN A 116 -6.34 -4.23 -19.23
N GLN A 117 -6.44 -3.77 -17.98
CA GLN A 117 -7.36 -2.70 -17.58
C GLN A 117 -6.86 -1.33 -18.05
N THR A 118 -7.08 -1.00 -19.33
CA THR A 118 -6.61 0.24 -19.96
C THR A 118 -7.22 1.52 -19.37
N ASP A 119 -8.36 1.41 -18.68
CA ASP A 119 -9.02 2.53 -17.97
C ASP A 119 -8.42 2.78 -16.57
N CYS A 120 -7.43 1.99 -16.15
CA CYS A 120 -6.74 2.19 -14.88
C CYS A 120 -5.96 3.52 -14.89
N PRO A 121 -6.11 4.39 -13.88
CA PRO A 121 -5.51 5.73 -13.88
C PRO A 121 -3.98 5.74 -13.86
N VAL A 122 -3.35 4.60 -13.57
CA VAL A 122 -1.89 4.43 -13.58
C VAL A 122 -1.42 3.44 -14.65
N PHE A 123 -2.28 3.09 -15.61
CA PHE A 123 -2.01 2.03 -16.60
C PHE A 123 -0.71 2.28 -17.38
N GLU A 124 -0.51 3.52 -17.86
CA GLU A 124 0.65 3.90 -18.68
C GLU A 124 1.98 3.78 -17.93
N SER A 125 1.99 4.10 -16.63
CA SER A 125 3.18 4.02 -15.78
C SER A 125 3.31 2.69 -15.03
N CYS A 126 2.37 1.76 -15.20
CA CYS A 126 2.35 0.49 -14.49
C CYS A 126 3.16 -0.56 -15.25
N GLY A 127 4.10 -1.22 -14.58
CA GLY A 127 4.86 -2.34 -15.13
C GLY A 127 4.00 -3.55 -15.50
N ARG A 128 2.77 -3.64 -14.96
CA ARG A 128 1.79 -4.71 -15.23
C ARG A 128 2.39 -6.12 -15.07
N VAL A 129 3.26 -6.27 -14.08
CA VAL A 129 4.03 -7.49 -13.83
C VAL A 129 3.09 -8.60 -13.36
N PRO A 130 3.04 -9.76 -14.04
CA PRO A 130 2.28 -10.92 -13.56
C PRO A 130 2.81 -11.41 -12.21
N LEU A 131 1.92 -11.89 -11.32
CA LEU A 131 2.32 -12.48 -10.04
C LEU A 131 2.75 -13.93 -10.17
N LYS A 132 2.23 -14.64 -11.18
CA LYS A 132 2.53 -16.05 -11.44
C LYS A 132 3.24 -16.16 -12.78
N SER A 133 4.30 -16.94 -12.83
CA SER A 133 4.85 -17.40 -14.09
C SER A 133 3.80 -18.22 -14.84
N ALA A 134 3.83 -18.13 -16.18
CA ALA A 134 3.00 -18.94 -17.07
C ALA A 134 3.36 -20.43 -16.98
#